data_AF-A0A367XME6-F1
#
_entry.id   AF-A0A367XME6-F1
#
_cell.length_a   1.000
_cell.length_b   1.000
_cell.length_c   1.000
_cell.angle_alpha   90.00
_cell.angle_beta   90.00
_cell.angle_gamma   90.00
#
_symmetry.space_group_name_H-M   'P 1'
#
loop_
_entity.id
_entity.type
_entity.pdbx_description
1 polymer ?
#
loop_
_entity_poly.entity_id
_entity_poly.type
_entity_poly.pdbx_seq_one_letter_code
_entity_poly.pdbx_strand_id
1 'polypeptide(L)'
;MNHIGTIKIYDSTKQVLNDVQLWSDKETSKLPNIASCSSISWIKYAEIPLYLTTALPFAIYSNDPATSDYFRKNLLELPLSNNRTDLGILCKADTDTYFVFYYEYETVKMIVIAFTEFNKLLPHLNGKSHPTSNTVVDLSKPVRARTSTVLIDKIIEKKKQRLNPFITTTPMITTNAPTKVDNSLILSSQEQINAAINKIILSGLRMRGLSQNLVTSHNDKLTIKEIHQMTFKAAQFALRKQNYSFNKKSETKKLLRLNDLQDIVESLLQLFVDVE
;
A
#
# COMPACT_ATOMS: atom_id res chain seq x y z
N MET A 1 -11.50 35.94 -0.08
CA MET A 1 -11.87 35.24 -1.31
C MET A 1 -10.81 35.43 -2.38
N ASN A 2 -10.23 34.32 -2.84
CA ASN A 2 -9.28 34.26 -3.96
C ASN A 2 -9.96 33.57 -5.15
N HIS A 3 -9.67 34.07 -6.36
CA HIS A 3 -10.08 33.42 -7.59
C HIS A 3 -9.25 32.13 -7.79
N ILE A 4 -9.94 31.02 -8.02
CA ILE A 4 -9.31 29.70 -8.20
C ILE A 4 -9.27 29.33 -9.68
N GLY A 5 -10.34 29.62 -10.40
CA GLY A 5 -10.46 29.21 -11.79
C GLY A 5 -11.80 29.59 -12.39
N THR A 6 -11.93 29.33 -13.68
CA THR A 6 -13.15 29.61 -14.45
C THR A 6 -13.50 28.39 -15.27
N ILE A 7 -14.76 27.98 -15.22
CA ILE A 7 -15.27 26.79 -15.92
C ILE A 7 -16.39 27.16 -16.90
N LYS A 8 -16.69 26.23 -17.81
CA LYS A 8 -17.84 26.30 -18.72
C LYS A 8 -18.86 25.23 -18.38
N ILE A 9 -20.14 25.57 -18.44
CA ILE A 9 -21.22 24.61 -18.22
C ILE A 9 -21.96 24.38 -19.54
N TYR A 10 -22.06 23.12 -19.94
CA TYR A 10 -22.90 22.68 -21.05
C TYR A 10 -24.26 22.30 -20.49
N ASP A 11 -25.28 23.09 -20.79
CA ASP A 11 -26.64 22.79 -20.36
C ASP A 11 -27.27 21.67 -21.21
N SER A 12 -28.28 21.02 -20.65
CA SER A 12 -29.08 19.98 -21.32
C SER A 12 -29.71 20.45 -22.64
N THR A 13 -29.98 21.77 -22.76
CA THR A 13 -30.53 22.41 -23.96
C THR A 13 -29.49 22.76 -25.03
N LYS A 14 -28.23 22.31 -24.88
CA LYS A 14 -27.07 22.66 -25.71
C LYS A 14 -26.61 24.12 -25.62
N GLN A 15 -27.18 24.91 -24.70
CA GLN A 15 -26.65 26.22 -24.37
C GLN A 15 -25.33 26.08 -23.60
N VAL A 16 -24.36 26.94 -23.92
CA VAL A 16 -23.07 26.98 -23.22
C VAL A 16 -23.05 28.20 -22.32
N LEU A 17 -22.91 27.98 -21.02
CA LEU A 17 -22.70 29.02 -20.03
C LEU A 17 -21.20 29.24 -19.88
N ASN A 18 -20.77 30.48 -20.06
CA ASN A 18 -19.37 30.87 -20.00
C ASN A 18 -19.10 31.66 -18.71
N ASP A 19 -17.83 31.82 -18.37
CA ASP A 19 -17.40 32.66 -17.26
C ASP A 19 -18.03 32.26 -15.89
N VAL A 20 -18.06 30.97 -15.58
CA VAL A 20 -18.42 30.51 -14.23
C VAL A 20 -17.16 30.53 -13.38
N GLN A 21 -17.00 31.59 -12.59
CA GLN A 21 -15.80 31.85 -11.78
C GLN A 21 -15.94 31.22 -10.40
N LEU A 22 -14.90 30.51 -9.99
CA LEU A 22 -14.83 29.78 -8.73
C LEU A 22 -13.96 30.56 -7.74
N TRP A 23 -14.52 30.87 -6.58
CA TRP A 23 -13.86 31.63 -5.53
C TRP A 23 -13.88 30.86 -4.20
N SER A 24 -12.79 30.92 -3.44
CA SER A 24 -12.70 30.33 -2.11
C SER A 24 -11.92 31.23 -1.16
N ASP A 25 -12.21 31.12 0.13
CA ASP A 25 -11.45 31.82 1.18
C ASP A 25 -10.17 31.09 1.59
N LYS A 26 -9.99 29.82 1.19
CA LYS A 26 -8.80 29.04 1.52
C LYS A 26 -7.88 28.87 0.30
N GLU A 27 -6.61 29.23 0.47
CA GLU A 27 -5.57 29.12 -0.57
C GLU A 27 -5.29 27.68 -1.05
N THR A 28 -5.79 26.67 -0.33
CA THR A 28 -5.37 25.26 -0.51
C THR A 28 -6.43 24.33 -1.09
N SER A 29 -7.61 24.83 -1.47
CA SER A 29 -8.61 24.00 -2.14
C SER A 29 -8.22 23.77 -3.60
N LYS A 30 -7.29 22.84 -3.83
CA LYS A 30 -6.92 22.36 -5.17
C LYS A 30 -8.16 21.72 -5.81
N LEU A 31 -8.84 22.47 -6.67
CA LEU A 31 -9.82 21.91 -7.56
C LEU A 31 -9.08 20.98 -8.55
N PRO A 32 -9.62 19.79 -8.89
CA PRO A 32 -9.14 19.05 -10.04
C PRO A 32 -9.16 19.95 -11.29
N ASN A 33 -8.16 19.80 -12.15
CA ASN A 33 -7.95 20.66 -13.32
C ASN A 33 -9.04 20.41 -14.38
N ILE A 34 -10.23 20.95 -14.15
CA ILE A 34 -11.41 20.72 -14.97
C ILE A 34 -11.87 22.05 -15.55
N ALA A 35 -11.89 22.12 -16.88
CA ALA A 35 -12.25 23.33 -17.62
C ALA A 35 -13.75 23.42 -17.93
N SER A 36 -14.48 22.30 -17.87
CA SER A 36 -15.90 22.27 -18.22
C SER A 36 -16.67 21.13 -17.56
N CYS A 37 -17.99 21.28 -17.48
CA CYS A 37 -18.90 20.25 -16.98
C CYS A 37 -20.23 20.28 -17.75
N SER A 38 -20.99 19.18 -17.73
CA SER A 38 -22.31 19.08 -18.34
C SER A 38 -23.42 18.94 -17.29
N SER A 39 -24.49 19.72 -17.43
CA SER A 39 -25.67 19.62 -16.57
C SER A 39 -26.41 18.30 -16.82
N ILE A 40 -26.74 17.59 -15.75
CA ILE A 40 -27.42 16.28 -15.81
C ILE A 40 -28.84 16.38 -15.26
N SER A 41 -28.96 16.77 -13.99
CA SER A 41 -30.21 16.64 -13.25
C SER A 41 -30.26 17.60 -12.07
N TRP A 42 -31.44 17.68 -11.48
CA TRP A 42 -31.70 18.44 -10.28
C TRP A 42 -31.64 17.50 -9.08
N ILE A 43 -30.95 17.91 -8.02
CA ILE A 43 -30.77 17.10 -6.82
C ILE A 43 -31.06 17.94 -5.58
N LYS A 44 -31.33 17.28 -4.46
CA LYS A 44 -31.35 17.96 -3.17
C LYS A 44 -29.95 18.09 -2.62
N TYR A 45 -29.43 19.32 -2.55
CA TYR A 45 -28.03 19.51 -2.12
C TYR A 45 -27.83 19.23 -0.62
N ALA A 46 -28.88 19.39 0.19
CA ALA A 46 -28.84 19.12 1.63
C ALA A 46 -28.77 17.61 1.97
N GLU A 47 -29.16 16.74 1.04
CA GLU A 47 -29.13 15.28 1.22
C GLU A 47 -27.83 14.64 0.72
N ILE A 48 -26.87 15.45 0.22
CA ILE A 48 -25.57 14.94 -0.25
C ILE A 48 -24.78 14.38 0.94
N PRO A 49 -24.37 13.10 0.90
CA PRO A 49 -23.56 12.55 1.97
C PRO A 49 -22.20 13.24 2.09
N LEU A 50 -21.86 13.69 3.30
CA LEU A 50 -20.63 14.43 3.58
C LEU A 50 -19.35 13.68 3.17
N TYR A 51 -19.35 12.35 3.26
CA TYR A 51 -18.18 11.53 2.90
C TYR A 51 -17.87 11.55 1.39
N LEU A 52 -18.78 12.04 0.55
CA LEU A 52 -18.57 12.22 -0.89
C LEU A 52 -18.01 13.62 -1.23
N THR A 53 -18.10 14.57 -0.29
CA THR A 53 -17.65 15.95 -0.50
C THR A 53 -16.15 16.06 -0.29
N THR A 54 -15.45 16.63 -1.28
CA THR A 54 -13.98 16.69 -1.27
C THR A 54 -13.41 18.00 -0.76
N ALA A 55 -14.20 19.07 -0.84
CA ALA A 55 -13.80 20.42 -0.47
C ALA A 55 -14.98 21.19 0.13
N LEU A 56 -14.65 22.28 0.83
CA LEU A 56 -15.65 23.26 1.24
C LEU A 56 -16.31 23.89 0.01
N PRO A 57 -17.57 24.34 0.13
CA PRO A 57 -18.26 24.96 -0.99
C PRO A 57 -17.52 26.19 -1.54
N PHE A 58 -17.43 26.28 -2.86
CA PHE A 58 -16.89 27.43 -3.57
C PHE A 58 -17.99 28.46 -3.82
N ALA A 59 -17.67 29.74 -3.69
CA ALA A 59 -18.56 30.81 -4.11
C ALA A 59 -18.46 30.99 -5.64
N ILE A 60 -19.61 31.18 -6.28
CA ILE A 60 -19.72 31.28 -7.74
C ILE A 60 -20.07 32.71 -8.12
N TYR A 61 -19.27 33.25 -9.03
CA TYR A 61 -19.48 34.55 -9.63
C TYR A 61 -19.42 34.43 -11.14
N SER A 62 -20.03 35.40 -11.84
CA SER A 62 -19.95 35.50 -13.28
C SER A 62 -20.11 36.95 -13.70
N ASN A 63 -19.36 37.37 -14.71
CA ASN A 63 -19.58 38.63 -15.40
C ASN A 63 -20.47 38.44 -16.64
N ASP A 64 -20.81 37.21 -16.99
CA ASP A 64 -21.70 36.90 -18.12
C ASP A 64 -23.18 36.99 -17.67
N PRO A 65 -23.97 37.93 -18.24
CA PRO A 65 -25.38 38.08 -17.88
C PRO A 65 -26.20 36.82 -18.14
N ALA A 66 -25.92 36.10 -19.24
CA ALA A 66 -26.65 34.89 -19.60
C ALA A 66 -26.46 33.77 -18.55
N THR A 67 -25.25 33.64 -18.03
CA THR A 67 -24.91 32.70 -16.96
C THR A 67 -25.55 33.09 -15.64
N SER A 68 -25.58 34.39 -15.34
CA SER A 68 -26.24 34.92 -14.14
C SER A 68 -27.76 34.68 -14.16
N ASP A 69 -28.40 34.95 -15.29
CA ASP A 69 -29.83 34.72 -15.49
C ASP A 69 -30.18 33.23 -15.48
N TYR A 70 -29.31 32.36 -16.01
CA TYR A 70 -29.47 30.92 -15.91
C TYR A 70 -29.55 30.46 -14.45
N PHE A 71 -28.60 30.87 -13.61
CA PHE A 71 -28.60 30.48 -12.20
C PHE A 71 -29.77 31.11 -11.44
N ARG A 72 -30.12 32.37 -11.72
CA ARG A 72 -31.31 33.02 -11.14
C ARG A 72 -32.58 32.21 -11.46
N LYS A 73 -32.80 31.89 -12.72
CA LYS A 73 -34.00 31.16 -13.13
C LYS A 73 -34.08 29.76 -12.54
N ASN A 74 -32.98 29.01 -12.59
CA ASN A 74 -32.98 27.59 -12.21
C ASN A 74 -32.78 27.33 -10.71
N LEU A 75 -32.04 28.19 -9.99
CA LEU A 75 -31.78 28.01 -8.56
C LEU A 75 -32.62 28.91 -7.64
N LEU A 76 -33.28 29.95 -8.17
CA LEU A 76 -34.16 30.82 -7.38
C LEU A 76 -35.62 30.71 -7.84
N GLU A 77 -35.92 31.13 -9.06
CA GLU A 77 -37.31 31.31 -9.50
C GLU A 77 -38.09 29.98 -9.54
N LEU A 78 -37.55 28.97 -10.21
CA LEU A 78 -38.17 27.65 -10.29
C LEU A 78 -38.32 26.96 -8.92
N PRO A 79 -37.27 26.90 -8.08
CA PRO A 79 -37.37 26.30 -6.75
C PRO A 79 -38.37 27.04 -5.84
N LEU A 80 -38.37 28.38 -5.85
CA LEU A 80 -39.33 29.20 -5.08
C LEU A 80 -40.77 28.99 -5.55
N SER A 81 -41.02 28.95 -6.85
CA SER A 81 -42.36 28.68 -7.39
C SER A 81 -42.92 27.31 -6.99
N ASN A 82 -42.05 26.35 -6.73
CA ASN A 82 -42.39 24.97 -6.35
C ASN A 82 -42.27 24.73 -4.83
N ASN A 83 -42.02 25.78 -4.04
CA ASN A 83 -41.81 25.72 -2.60
C ASN A 83 -40.72 24.71 -2.17
N ARG A 84 -39.65 24.60 -2.96
CA ARG A 84 -38.49 23.74 -2.69
C ARG A 84 -37.25 24.63 -2.65
N THR A 85 -36.62 24.79 -1.49
CA THR A 85 -35.42 25.65 -1.33
C THR A 85 -34.12 24.84 -1.26
N ASP A 86 -34.22 23.52 -1.28
CA ASP A 86 -33.12 22.56 -1.12
C ASP A 86 -32.60 22.02 -2.47
N LEU A 87 -33.03 22.59 -3.58
CA LEU A 87 -32.67 22.13 -4.92
C LEU A 87 -31.33 22.71 -5.39
N GLY A 88 -30.54 21.85 -6.02
CA GLY A 88 -29.30 22.19 -6.71
C GLY A 88 -29.22 21.50 -8.07
N ILE A 89 -28.30 21.99 -8.91
CA ILE A 89 -28.04 21.47 -10.26
C ILE A 89 -26.81 20.59 -10.19
N LEU A 90 -26.95 19.31 -10.55
CA LEU A 90 -25.86 18.37 -10.67
C LEU A 90 -25.26 18.43 -12.07
N CYS A 91 -23.97 18.74 -12.11
CA CYS A 91 -23.16 18.74 -13.32
C CYS A 91 -22.08 17.66 -13.24
N LYS A 92 -21.85 16.95 -14.33
CA LYS A 92 -20.72 16.01 -14.46
C LYS A 92 -19.51 16.71 -15.04
N ALA A 93 -18.42 16.65 -14.31
CA ALA A 93 -17.17 17.31 -14.63
C ALA A 93 -16.18 16.33 -15.26
N ASP A 94 -16.12 15.11 -14.74
CA ASP A 94 -15.29 14.01 -15.25
C ASP A 94 -16.00 12.65 -15.04
N THR A 95 -15.33 11.51 -15.24
CA THR A 95 -15.87 10.16 -14.97
C THR A 95 -16.35 9.98 -13.53
N ASP A 96 -15.53 10.37 -12.56
CA ASP A 96 -15.81 10.18 -11.12
C ASP A 96 -16.03 11.50 -10.36
N THR A 97 -16.01 12.64 -11.04
CA THR A 97 -16.12 13.97 -10.42
C THR A 97 -17.39 14.68 -10.88
N TYR A 98 -18.13 15.20 -9.93
CA TYR A 98 -19.39 15.92 -10.12
C TYR A 98 -19.38 17.24 -9.34
N PHE A 99 -20.04 18.24 -9.90
CA PHE A 99 -20.25 19.53 -9.27
C PHE A 99 -21.73 19.72 -8.99
N VAL A 100 -22.05 20.25 -7.81
CA VAL A 100 -23.42 20.59 -7.45
C VAL A 100 -23.50 22.07 -7.17
N PHE A 101 -24.23 22.80 -8.01
CA PHE A 101 -24.49 24.21 -7.85
C PHE A 101 -25.79 24.41 -7.07
N TYR A 102 -25.76 25.24 -6.04
CA TYR A 102 -26.93 25.52 -5.21
C TYR A 102 -26.91 26.97 -4.73
N TYR A 103 -28.06 27.49 -4.31
CA TYR A 103 -28.16 28.84 -3.79
C TYR A 103 -28.33 28.82 -2.27
N GLU A 104 -27.48 29.55 -1.56
CA GLU A 104 -27.52 29.61 -0.10
C GLU A 104 -26.92 30.93 0.40
N TYR A 105 -27.58 31.58 1.36
CA TYR A 105 -27.15 32.87 1.94
C TYR A 105 -26.76 33.90 0.87
N GLU A 106 -27.70 34.19 -0.05
CA GLU A 106 -27.56 35.22 -1.08
C GLU A 106 -26.47 35.00 -2.13
N THR A 107 -25.84 33.82 -2.14
CA THR A 107 -24.76 33.49 -3.07
C THR A 107 -24.98 32.12 -3.70
N VAL A 108 -24.62 32.00 -4.98
CA VAL A 108 -24.53 30.69 -5.62
C VAL A 108 -23.25 30.03 -5.15
N LYS A 109 -23.36 28.80 -4.67
CA LYS A 109 -22.26 27.99 -4.17
C LYS A 109 -22.14 26.70 -4.97
N MET A 110 -20.96 26.10 -4.92
CA MET A 110 -20.67 24.83 -5.58
C MET A 110 -20.00 23.85 -4.63
N ILE A 111 -20.57 22.65 -4.51
CA ILE A 111 -19.95 21.50 -3.84
C ILE A 111 -19.29 20.62 -4.88
N VAL A 112 -18.10 20.10 -4.54
CA VAL A 112 -17.37 19.12 -5.37
C VAL A 112 -17.52 17.73 -4.78
N ILE A 113 -18.10 16.84 -5.57
CA ILE A 113 -18.29 15.43 -5.26
C ILE A 113 -17.27 14.63 -6.07
N ALA A 114 -16.48 13.80 -5.41
CA ALA A 114 -15.60 12.85 -6.09
C ALA A 114 -15.81 11.43 -5.57
N PHE A 115 -16.12 10.51 -6.47
CA PHE A 115 -16.28 9.10 -6.16
C PHE A 115 -14.97 8.33 -6.15
N THR A 116 -13.83 8.97 -6.43
CA THR A 116 -12.52 8.29 -6.54
C THR A 116 -12.14 7.52 -5.27
N GLU A 117 -12.32 8.12 -4.09
CA GLU A 117 -12.03 7.41 -2.82
C GLU A 117 -13.10 6.35 -2.51
N PHE A 118 -14.36 6.64 -2.81
CA PHE A 118 -15.45 5.66 -2.63
C PHE A 118 -15.24 4.41 -3.51
N ASN A 119 -14.83 4.59 -4.76
CA ASN A 119 -14.52 3.52 -5.70
C ASN A 119 -13.35 2.65 -5.23
N LYS A 120 -12.39 3.20 -4.47
CA LYS A 120 -11.32 2.41 -3.82
C LYS A 120 -11.84 1.59 -2.64
N LEU A 121 -12.90 2.05 -1.97
CA LEU A 121 -13.52 1.37 -0.83
C LEU A 121 -14.56 0.32 -1.27
N LEU A 122 -15.16 0.48 -2.46
CA LEU A 122 -16.17 -0.44 -2.99
C LEU A 122 -15.76 -1.93 -2.98
N PRO A 123 -14.51 -2.33 -3.32
CA PRO A 123 -14.07 -3.72 -3.22
C PRO A 123 -14.06 -4.28 -1.80
N HIS A 124 -13.95 -3.42 -0.78
CA HIS A 124 -13.97 -3.81 0.64
C HIS A 124 -15.40 -3.99 1.15
N LEU A 125 -16.37 -3.31 0.54
CA LEU A 125 -17.80 -3.43 0.89
C LEU A 125 -18.45 -4.70 0.31
N ASN A 126 -17.89 -5.25 -0.78
CA ASN A 126 -18.40 -6.46 -1.44
C ASN A 126 -17.86 -7.78 -0.88
N GLY A 127 -17.12 -7.73 0.24
CA GLY A 127 -16.72 -8.93 0.94
C GLY A 127 -17.96 -9.64 1.49
N LYS A 128 -18.11 -10.94 1.21
CA LYS A 128 -18.97 -11.83 2.01
C LYS A 128 -18.37 -11.95 3.41
N SER A 129 -18.30 -10.85 4.15
CA SER A 129 -17.82 -10.83 5.53
C SER A 129 -18.88 -11.54 6.36
N HIS A 130 -18.59 -12.76 6.81
CA HIS A 130 -19.31 -13.31 7.94
C HIS A 130 -19.08 -12.36 9.13
N PRO A 131 -20.15 -11.85 9.76
CA PRO A 131 -20.03 -10.93 10.87
C PRO A 131 -19.45 -11.71 12.06
N THR A 132 -18.12 -11.70 12.19
CA THR A 132 -17.43 -12.25 13.36
C THR A 132 -17.40 -11.25 14.52
N SER A 133 -17.89 -10.03 14.30
CA SER A 133 -18.01 -8.99 15.32
C SER A 133 -19.15 -8.03 14.96
N ASN A 134 -19.75 -7.38 15.97
CA ASN A 134 -20.81 -6.37 15.85
C ASN A 134 -20.32 -5.07 15.19
N THR A 135 -19.65 -5.17 14.05
CA THR A 135 -19.10 -4.05 13.29
C THR A 135 -19.74 -4.05 11.91
N VAL A 136 -20.31 -2.91 11.53
CA VAL A 136 -20.98 -2.69 10.23
C VAL A 136 -20.00 -2.75 9.06
N VAL A 137 -18.70 -2.60 9.32
CA VAL A 137 -17.63 -2.63 8.32
C VAL A 137 -16.59 -3.64 8.77
N ASP A 138 -16.42 -4.70 7.99
CA ASP A 138 -15.27 -5.58 8.10
C ASP A 138 -14.13 -5.00 7.25
N LEU A 139 -13.19 -4.31 7.89
CA LEU A 139 -11.96 -3.83 7.24
C LEU A 139 -10.94 -4.97 7.04
N SER A 140 -11.38 -6.23 7.08
CA SER A 140 -10.53 -7.35 6.68
C SER A 140 -10.03 -7.10 5.26
N LYS A 141 -8.72 -7.33 5.10
CA LYS A 141 -7.97 -6.99 3.89
C LYS A 141 -8.75 -7.46 2.67
N PRO A 142 -8.89 -6.63 1.62
CA PRO A 142 -9.62 -7.02 0.42
C PRO A 142 -9.01 -8.34 -0.03
N VAL A 143 -9.86 -9.35 -0.25
CA VAL A 143 -9.44 -10.59 -0.89
C VAL A 143 -8.75 -10.14 -2.17
N ARG A 144 -7.41 -10.19 -2.20
CA ARG A 144 -6.62 -9.79 -3.36
C ARG A 144 -7.32 -10.38 -4.56
N ALA A 145 -7.79 -9.53 -5.47
CA ALA A 145 -8.19 -9.98 -6.80
C ALA A 145 -7.08 -10.96 -7.21
N ARG A 146 -7.44 -12.23 -7.44
CA ARG A 146 -6.48 -13.29 -7.73
C ARG A 146 -5.77 -12.90 -9.02
N THR A 147 -4.70 -12.12 -8.92
CA THR A 147 -3.75 -11.90 -9.99
C THR A 147 -3.18 -13.28 -10.26
N SER A 148 -3.56 -13.83 -11.41
CA SER A 148 -3.17 -15.13 -11.96
C SER A 148 -1.99 -15.75 -11.20
N THR A 149 -2.29 -16.65 -10.27
CA THR A 149 -1.27 -17.37 -9.50
C THR A 149 -0.50 -18.35 -10.38
N VAL A 150 -0.83 -18.48 -11.67
CA VAL A 150 -0.21 -19.42 -12.61
C VAL A 150 1.32 -19.31 -12.63
N LEU A 151 1.89 -18.11 -12.50
CA LEU A 151 3.34 -17.93 -12.43
C LEU A 151 3.91 -18.31 -11.05
N ILE A 152 3.20 -17.98 -9.96
CA ILE A 152 3.61 -18.33 -8.59
C ILE A 152 3.47 -19.84 -8.37
N ASP A 153 2.39 -20.45 -8.84
CA ASP A 153 2.13 -21.89 -8.83
C ASP A 153 3.18 -22.62 -9.66
N LYS A 154 3.57 -22.11 -10.84
CA LYS A 154 4.72 -22.66 -11.60
C LYS A 154 6.03 -22.57 -10.84
N ILE A 155 6.27 -21.50 -10.07
CA ILE A 155 7.47 -21.36 -9.24
C ILE A 155 7.42 -22.31 -8.03
N ILE A 156 6.25 -22.47 -7.41
CA ILE A 156 6.03 -23.40 -6.29
C ILE A 156 6.16 -24.86 -6.78
N GLU A 157 5.61 -25.20 -7.94
CA GLU A 157 5.78 -26.53 -8.54
C GLU A 157 7.24 -26.80 -8.92
N LYS A 158 7.94 -25.83 -9.52
CA LYS A 158 9.39 -25.95 -9.75
C LYS A 158 10.19 -26.09 -8.45
N LYS A 159 9.72 -25.50 -7.35
CA LYS A 159 10.34 -25.65 -6.03
C LYS A 159 9.98 -26.98 -5.35
N LYS A 160 8.79 -27.53 -5.57
CA LYS A 160 8.41 -28.90 -5.15
C LYS A 160 9.20 -29.96 -5.89
N GLN A 161 9.55 -29.72 -7.16
CA GLN A 161 10.41 -30.62 -7.95
C GLN A 161 11.88 -30.60 -7.49
N ARG A 162 12.33 -29.51 -6.87
CA ARG A 162 13.61 -29.53 -6.12
C ARG A 162 13.36 -30.15 -4.75
N LEU A 163 13.41 -31.48 -4.69
CA LEU A 163 13.50 -32.24 -3.45
C LEU A 163 14.51 -31.55 -2.52
N ASN A 164 14.03 -31.10 -1.36
CA ASN A 164 14.90 -30.71 -0.26
C ASN A 164 15.71 -31.95 0.15
N PRO A 165 17.05 -31.96 0.04
CA PRO A 165 17.86 -33.10 0.46
C PRO A 165 17.87 -33.32 2.00
N PHE A 166 17.02 -32.60 2.74
CA PHE A 166 16.86 -32.71 4.19
C PHE A 166 15.51 -33.33 4.62
N ILE A 167 14.65 -33.73 3.68
CA ILE A 167 13.41 -34.46 3.97
C ILE A 167 13.45 -35.81 3.25
N THR A 168 14.44 -36.62 3.60
CA THR A 168 14.44 -38.07 3.30
C THR A 168 14.52 -38.82 4.61
N THR A 169 13.40 -38.89 5.31
CA THR A 169 13.09 -39.96 6.26
C THR A 169 11.58 -40.18 6.22
N THR A 170 11.13 -40.90 5.19
CA THR A 170 9.85 -41.58 5.26
C THR A 170 10.14 -43.07 5.18
N PRO A 171 10.37 -43.77 6.30
CA PRO A 171 10.02 -45.17 6.35
C PRO A 171 8.51 -45.24 6.54
N MET A 172 7.87 -46.01 5.67
CA MET A 172 6.51 -46.48 5.88
C MET A 172 6.36 -47.09 7.29
N ILE A 173 5.30 -46.67 7.98
CA ILE A 173 4.45 -47.47 8.86
C ILE A 173 5.02 -47.85 10.25
N THR A 174 4.19 -47.54 11.27
CA THR A 174 4.09 -48.06 12.65
C THR A 174 4.98 -47.52 13.80
N THR A 175 4.26 -46.97 14.79
CA THR A 175 4.46 -47.00 16.26
C THR A 175 5.56 -46.14 16.94
N ASN A 176 5.08 -45.12 17.66
CA ASN A 176 5.52 -44.59 18.98
C ASN A 176 7.02 -44.54 19.32
N ALA A 177 7.66 -43.37 19.15
CA ALA A 177 8.78 -42.89 19.98
C ALA A 177 8.99 -41.36 19.81
N PRO A 178 9.42 -40.62 20.84
CA PRO A 178 9.61 -39.16 20.77
C PRO A 178 10.87 -38.80 19.99
N THR A 179 10.76 -37.80 19.12
CA THR A 179 11.81 -37.26 18.25
C THR A 179 12.94 -36.61 19.05
N LYS A 180 14.13 -37.23 19.04
CA LYS A 180 15.40 -36.56 19.37
C LYS A 180 15.79 -35.64 18.23
N VAL A 181 16.18 -34.41 18.57
CA VAL A 181 16.70 -33.40 17.63
C VAL A 181 18.16 -33.72 17.35
N ASP A 182 18.45 -34.41 16.25
CA ASP A 182 19.84 -34.66 15.83
C ASP A 182 20.43 -33.41 15.17
N ASN A 183 21.22 -32.67 15.95
CA ASN A 183 22.00 -31.49 15.53
C ASN A 183 23.25 -31.83 14.67
N SER A 184 23.40 -33.07 14.19
CA SER A 184 24.57 -33.49 13.40
C SER A 184 24.33 -33.38 11.90
N LEU A 185 23.98 -32.18 11.42
CA LEU A 185 23.94 -31.91 9.98
C LEU A 185 25.35 -31.60 9.48
N ILE A 186 25.95 -32.60 8.84
CA ILE A 186 27.26 -32.51 8.19
C ILE A 186 27.10 -31.66 6.93
N LEU A 187 27.71 -30.47 6.90
CA LEU A 187 27.65 -29.56 5.75
C LEU A 187 28.70 -29.99 4.71
N SER A 188 28.29 -30.76 3.70
CA SER A 188 29.22 -31.34 2.71
C SER A 188 29.42 -30.47 1.47
N SER A 189 28.52 -29.51 1.20
CA SER A 189 28.57 -28.63 0.02
C SER A 189 28.82 -27.16 0.40
N GLN A 190 29.67 -26.48 -0.38
CA GLN A 190 29.96 -25.05 -0.22
C GLN A 190 28.70 -24.18 -0.27
N GLU A 191 27.69 -24.59 -1.04
CA GLU A 191 26.40 -23.89 -1.11
C GLU A 191 25.61 -24.03 0.21
N GLN A 192 25.66 -25.21 0.84
CA GLN A 192 25.03 -25.45 2.13
C GLN A 192 25.72 -24.64 3.24
N ILE A 193 27.04 -24.55 3.21
CA ILE A 193 27.83 -23.73 4.14
C ILE A 193 27.45 -22.26 3.99
N ASN A 194 27.43 -21.73 2.76
CA ASN A 194 27.05 -20.33 2.51
C ASN A 194 25.60 -20.04 2.95
N ALA A 195 24.68 -20.96 2.70
CA ALA A 195 23.29 -20.83 3.12
C ALA A 195 23.14 -20.88 4.65
N ALA A 196 23.92 -21.74 5.33
CA ALA A 196 23.95 -21.83 6.78
C ALA A 196 24.52 -20.56 7.42
N ILE A 197 25.64 -20.04 6.92
CA ILE A 197 26.23 -18.77 7.39
C ILE A 197 25.21 -17.65 7.30
N ASN A 198 24.56 -17.48 6.14
CA ASN A 198 23.55 -16.43 5.96
C ASN A 198 22.41 -16.54 6.98
N LYS A 199 21.90 -17.76 7.23
CA LYS A 199 20.83 -17.96 8.21
C LYS A 199 21.28 -17.67 9.64
N ILE A 200 22.49 -18.07 10.01
CA ILE A 200 23.02 -17.83 11.37
C ILE A 200 23.26 -16.33 11.59
N ILE A 201 23.85 -15.62 10.62
CA ILE A 201 24.06 -14.16 10.71
C ILE A 201 22.73 -13.42 10.86
N LEU A 202 21.73 -13.74 10.03
CA LEU A 202 20.41 -13.11 10.13
C LEU A 202 19.72 -13.41 11.46
N SER A 203 19.91 -14.62 12.00
CA SER A 203 19.41 -14.98 13.32
C SER A 203 20.12 -14.19 14.42
N GLY A 204 21.45 -14.10 14.39
CA GLY A 204 22.25 -13.38 15.37
C GLY A 204 21.98 -11.87 15.37
N LEU A 205 21.86 -11.26 14.20
CA LEU A 205 21.47 -9.85 14.06
C LEU A 205 20.06 -9.58 14.62
N ARG A 206 19.11 -10.50 14.36
CA ARG A 206 17.75 -10.40 14.92
C ARG A 206 17.75 -10.49 16.44
N MET A 207 18.53 -11.41 17.04
CA MET A 207 18.63 -11.56 18.49
C MET A 207 19.21 -10.30 19.17
N ARG A 208 20.06 -9.56 18.46
CA ARG A 208 20.62 -8.27 18.90
C ARG A 208 19.71 -7.06 18.59
N GLY A 209 18.49 -7.28 18.11
CA GLY A 209 17.54 -6.20 17.76
C GLY A 209 17.82 -5.50 16.42
N LEU A 210 18.89 -5.86 15.71
CA LEU A 210 19.36 -5.26 14.46
C LEU A 210 18.73 -5.94 13.24
N SER A 211 17.40 -5.94 13.18
CA SER A 211 16.66 -6.51 12.05
C SER A 211 16.39 -5.47 10.97
N GLN A 212 16.68 -5.81 9.70
CA GLN A 212 16.44 -4.95 8.53
C GLN A 212 14.99 -4.43 8.41
N ASN A 213 14.03 -5.13 9.03
CA ASN A 213 12.61 -4.77 9.01
C ASN A 213 12.17 -3.91 10.20
N LEU A 214 13.03 -3.72 11.22
CA LEU A 214 12.67 -3.05 12.47
C LEU A 214 13.15 -1.59 12.53
N VAL A 215 14.16 -1.23 11.73
CA VAL A 215 14.78 0.10 11.81
C VAL A 215 14.19 1.07 10.79
N THR A 216 13.79 2.25 11.25
CA THR A 216 13.14 3.31 10.46
C THR A 216 14.13 4.30 9.84
N SER A 217 15.32 4.46 10.43
CA SER A 217 16.38 5.33 9.95
C SER A 217 17.15 4.71 8.76
N HIS A 218 17.46 5.52 7.74
CA HIS A 218 18.19 5.08 6.55
C HIS A 218 19.66 4.72 6.86
N ASN A 219 20.30 5.45 7.78
CA ASN A 219 21.70 5.23 8.14
C ASN A 219 21.89 3.88 8.85
N ASP A 220 20.98 3.51 9.74
CA ASP A 220 21.06 2.25 10.47
C ASP A 220 20.81 1.04 9.57
N LYS A 221 19.99 1.18 8.52
CA LYS A 221 19.83 0.12 7.51
C LYS A 221 21.13 -0.14 6.74
N LEU A 222 21.92 0.92 6.53
CA LEU A 222 23.19 0.84 5.83
C LEU A 222 24.24 0.17 6.71
N THR A 223 24.34 0.55 7.99
CA THR A 223 25.25 -0.10 8.96
C THR A 223 24.91 -1.58 9.17
N ILE A 224 23.63 -1.95 9.29
CA ILE A 224 23.21 -3.36 9.41
C ILE A 224 23.61 -4.16 8.17
N LYS A 225 23.47 -3.58 6.98
CA LYS A 225 23.86 -4.22 5.71
C LYS A 225 25.38 -4.40 5.63
N GLU A 226 26.15 -3.42 6.09
CA GLU A 226 27.60 -3.48 6.17
C GLU A 226 28.06 -4.54 7.17
N ILE A 227 27.52 -4.54 8.40
CA ILE A 227 27.80 -5.56 9.42
C ILE A 227 27.50 -6.96 8.89
N HIS A 228 26.34 -7.15 8.26
CA HIS A 228 26.00 -8.43 7.63
C HIS A 228 27.05 -8.84 6.59
N GLN A 229 27.43 -7.93 5.70
CA GLN A 229 28.40 -8.23 4.63
C GLN A 229 29.81 -8.49 5.18
N MET A 230 30.25 -7.72 6.18
CA MET A 230 31.53 -7.90 6.85
C MET A 230 31.58 -9.24 7.58
N THR A 231 30.55 -9.56 8.37
CA THR A 231 30.43 -10.84 9.07
C THR A 231 30.42 -12.01 8.10
N PHE A 232 29.69 -11.89 6.98
CA PHE A 232 29.65 -12.93 5.95
C PHE A 232 31.02 -13.18 5.30
N LYS A 233 31.73 -12.12 4.90
CA LYS A 233 33.07 -12.23 4.32
C LYS A 233 34.09 -12.77 5.33
N ALA A 234 34.02 -12.31 6.58
CA ALA A 234 34.90 -12.76 7.65
C ALA A 234 34.66 -14.24 8.00
N ALA A 235 33.41 -14.69 8.06
CA ALA A 235 33.07 -16.09 8.27
C ALA A 235 33.57 -16.97 7.11
N GLN A 236 33.38 -16.54 5.86
CA GLN A 236 33.95 -17.23 4.70
C GLN A 236 35.48 -17.28 4.75
N PHE A 237 36.13 -16.21 5.22
CA PHE A 237 37.58 -16.15 5.38
C PHE A 237 38.08 -17.08 6.50
N ALA A 238 37.39 -17.14 7.64
CA ALA A 238 37.73 -18.04 8.74
C ALA A 238 37.63 -19.52 8.31
N LEU A 239 36.64 -19.84 7.49
CA LEU A 239 36.44 -21.17 6.91
C LEU A 239 37.35 -21.46 5.71
N ARG A 240 38.09 -20.46 5.21
CA ARG A 240 38.99 -20.62 4.06
C ARG A 240 40.06 -21.67 4.32
N LYS A 241 40.60 -21.75 5.55
CA LYS A 241 41.59 -22.76 5.96
C LYS A 241 41.04 -24.19 5.93
N GLN A 242 39.73 -24.37 6.14
CA GLN A 242 39.07 -25.68 6.14
C GLN A 242 38.73 -26.17 4.72
N ASN A 243 38.56 -25.24 3.77
CA ASN A 243 38.32 -25.54 2.35
C ASN A 243 39.60 -25.61 1.49
N TYR A 244 40.73 -25.09 1.98
CA TYR A 244 41.99 -25.08 1.24
C TYR A 244 42.75 -26.41 1.43
N SER A 245 42.73 -27.25 0.39
CA SER A 245 43.46 -28.52 0.32
C SER A 245 44.96 -28.35 0.07
N PHE A 246 45.64 -27.44 0.78
CA PHE A 246 47.06 -27.15 0.53
C PHE A 246 48.02 -27.97 1.39
N ASN A 247 47.57 -28.54 2.52
CA ASN A 247 48.35 -29.51 3.29
C ASN A 247 47.65 -30.87 3.32
N LYS A 248 47.87 -31.66 2.27
CA LYS A 248 47.42 -33.06 2.13
C LYS A 248 48.09 -34.05 3.10
N LYS A 249 48.71 -33.61 4.21
CA LYS A 249 49.56 -34.50 5.03
C LYS A 249 49.33 -34.52 6.54
N SER A 250 48.32 -33.88 7.10
CA SER A 250 47.99 -34.08 8.51
C SER A 250 46.49 -34.11 8.75
N GLU A 251 46.03 -35.31 9.10
CA GLU A 251 44.93 -35.59 10.02
C GLU A 251 43.54 -35.13 9.61
N THR A 252 42.71 -36.13 9.27
CA THR A 252 41.24 -36.16 9.34
C THR A 252 40.55 -34.86 8.92
N LYS A 253 39.94 -34.83 7.72
CA LYS A 253 38.93 -33.83 7.33
C LYS A 253 38.04 -33.52 8.53
N LYS A 254 38.28 -32.40 9.23
CA LYS A 254 37.48 -32.03 10.38
C LYS A 254 36.10 -31.71 9.80
N LEU A 255 35.18 -32.63 10.02
CA LEU A 255 33.86 -32.59 9.44
C LEU A 255 33.17 -31.33 9.99
N LEU A 256 32.94 -30.35 9.13
CA LEU A 256 32.47 -29.03 9.53
C LEU A 256 31.06 -29.16 10.10
N ARG A 257 30.95 -29.07 11.43
CA ARG A 257 29.67 -29.17 12.13
C ARG A 257 29.03 -27.79 12.17
N LEU A 258 27.70 -27.78 12.25
CA LEU A 258 26.93 -26.55 12.38
C LEU A 258 27.33 -25.74 13.64
N ASN A 259 27.73 -26.43 14.72
CA ASN A 259 28.19 -25.79 15.96
C ASN A 259 29.46 -24.96 15.73
N ASP A 260 30.45 -25.49 15.01
CA ASP A 260 31.69 -24.74 14.71
C ASP A 260 31.38 -23.47 13.90
N LEU A 261 30.39 -23.55 13.00
CA LEU A 261 29.93 -22.42 12.20
C LEU A 261 29.22 -21.36 13.06
N GLN A 262 28.41 -21.82 14.01
CA GLN A 262 27.70 -20.96 14.95
C GLN A 262 28.68 -20.22 15.86
N ASP A 263 29.68 -20.90 16.40
CA ASP A 263 30.69 -20.31 17.29
C ASP A 263 31.53 -19.24 16.57
N ILE A 264 31.91 -19.50 15.30
CA ILE A 264 32.63 -18.53 14.47
C ILE A 264 31.76 -17.30 14.19
N VAL A 265 30.50 -17.49 13.78
CA VAL A 265 29.60 -16.37 13.48
C VAL A 265 29.28 -15.56 14.73
N GLU A 266 29.09 -16.21 15.88
CA GLU A 266 28.82 -15.53 17.15
C GLU A 266 30.03 -14.70 17.60
N SER A 267 31.25 -15.25 17.51
CA SER A 267 32.48 -14.51 17.82
C SER A 267 32.66 -13.28 16.92
N LEU A 268 32.31 -13.40 15.64
CA LEU A 268 32.39 -12.29 14.68
C LEU A 268 31.31 -11.24 14.93
N LEU A 269 30.08 -11.65 15.26
CA LEU A 269 29.01 -10.71 15.60
C LEU A 269 29.30 -10.00 16.91
N GLN A 270 29.87 -10.68 17.90
CA GLN A 270 30.34 -10.06 19.13
C GLN A 270 31.42 -9.00 18.85
N LEU A 271 32.37 -9.30 17.97
CA LEU A 271 33.43 -8.35 17.59
C LEU A 271 32.91 -7.14 16.77
N PHE A 272 31.90 -7.33 15.92
CA PHE A 272 31.42 -6.25 15.04
C PHE A 272 30.25 -5.45 15.61
N VAL A 273 29.55 -5.97 16.62
CA VAL A 273 28.36 -5.33 17.21
C VAL A 273 28.57 -4.95 18.66
N ASP A 274 29.28 -5.76 19.44
CA ASP A 274 29.39 -5.59 20.90
C ASP A 274 30.70 -4.88 21.32
N VAL A 275 31.43 -4.27 20.38
CA VAL A 275 32.62 -3.43 20.66
C VAL A 275 32.18 -1.98 20.83
N GLU A 276 32.04 -1.57 22.09
CA GLU A 276 32.23 -0.20 22.57
C GLU A 276 33.68 -0.01 23.05
#